data_AF-A0A2G9TLE2-F1
#
_entry.id   AF-A0A2G9TLE2-F1
#
_cell.length_a   1.000
_cell.length_b   1.000
_cell.length_c   1.000
_cell.angle_alpha   90.00
_cell.angle_beta   90.00
_cell.angle_gamma   90.00
#
_symmetry.space_group_name_H-M   'P 1'
#
loop_
_entity.id
_entity.type
_entity.pdbx_description
1 polymer ?
#
loop_
_entity_poly.entity_id
_entity_poly.type
_entity_poly.pdbx_seq_one_letter_code
_entity_poly.pdbx_strand_id
1 'polypeptide(L)'
;TSGNSALPRTPRSDPKQRVNDGQTMSDGQANGVHVSKVDYCGAPAASKESKKNTKTSKWERIKVKNVEQWVPSTREKELLRRTWSDDFEFLFDLGSSIYCYIFENNPKCKQLFPFILKYEGDEWKNSREFRAQALKFVQTISQVVKNIYHMSRLEPYLYGIGQAHCKYADRGFRPDHWDVFQ
;
A
#
# COMPACT_ATOMS: atom_id res chain seq x y z
N THR A 1 44.87 -9.18 37.05
CA THR A 1 43.94 -10.31 36.92
C THR A 1 42.86 -9.91 35.94
N SER A 2 43.00 -10.36 34.70
CA SER A 2 42.13 -9.99 33.57
C SER A 2 41.12 -11.11 33.34
N GLY A 3 39.83 -10.81 33.31
CA GLY A 3 38.75 -11.77 33.13
C GLY A 3 37.85 -11.36 31.98
N ASN A 4 38.19 -11.81 30.77
CA ASN A 4 37.31 -11.78 29.60
C ASN A 4 36.48 -13.08 29.60
N SER A 5 35.15 -12.97 29.61
CA SER A 5 34.25 -14.10 29.32
C SER A 5 33.52 -13.84 28.00
N ALA A 6 34.01 -14.50 26.94
CA ALA A 6 33.37 -14.61 25.66
C ALA A 6 32.35 -15.77 25.68
N LEU A 7 31.13 -15.52 25.21
CA LEU A 7 30.11 -16.54 24.98
C LEU A 7 30.29 -17.18 23.58
N PRO A 8 30.08 -18.50 23.44
CA PRO A 8 30.32 -19.22 22.18
C PRO A 8 29.19 -19.04 21.16
N ARG A 9 29.57 -18.90 19.88
CA ARG A 9 28.68 -18.82 18.70
C ARG A 9 28.25 -20.22 18.25
N THR A 10 26.98 -20.39 17.93
CA THR A 10 26.44 -21.62 17.32
C THR A 10 26.63 -21.63 15.79
N PRO A 11 26.81 -22.80 15.15
CA PRO A 11 27.06 -22.88 13.70
C PRO A 11 25.79 -22.74 12.87
N ARG A 12 25.95 -22.05 11.73
CA ARG A 12 24.98 -21.85 10.65
C ARG A 12 24.94 -23.11 9.78
N SER A 13 23.76 -23.65 9.50
CA SER A 13 23.55 -24.78 8.58
C SER A 13 23.25 -24.28 7.16
N ASP A 14 24.01 -24.78 6.18
CA ASP A 14 23.88 -24.48 4.75
C ASP A 14 22.70 -25.24 4.10
N PRO A 15 22.06 -24.68 3.04
CA PRO A 15 21.00 -25.37 2.29
C PRO A 15 21.57 -26.32 1.25
N LYS A 16 21.15 -27.60 1.29
CA LYS A 16 21.44 -28.60 0.25
C LYS A 16 20.61 -28.34 -1.01
N GLN A 17 21.29 -28.25 -2.14
CA GLN A 17 20.78 -28.57 -3.49
C GLN A 17 20.09 -29.94 -3.50
N ARG A 18 18.94 -30.03 -4.17
CA ARG A 18 18.46 -31.30 -4.72
C ARG A 18 17.85 -31.11 -6.12
N VAL A 19 18.33 -32.03 -6.95
CA VAL A 19 18.18 -32.34 -8.36
C VAL A 19 16.77 -32.38 -8.94
N ASN A 20 16.70 -32.02 -10.24
CA ASN A 20 15.66 -32.38 -11.20
C ASN A 20 15.76 -33.87 -11.56
N ASP A 21 14.62 -34.54 -11.69
CA ASP A 21 14.43 -35.71 -12.55
C ASP A 21 12.99 -35.67 -13.11
N GLY A 22 12.85 -35.91 -14.42
CA GLY A 22 11.64 -35.65 -15.19
C GLY A 22 10.65 -36.81 -15.31
N GLN A 23 9.53 -36.53 -15.95
CA GLN A 23 8.79 -37.51 -16.76
C GLN A 23 7.80 -36.82 -17.70
N THR A 24 7.98 -37.09 -18.99
CA THR A 24 7.11 -36.84 -20.15
C THR A 24 6.05 -37.94 -20.29
N MET A 25 4.85 -37.60 -20.78
CA MET A 25 3.92 -38.39 -21.64
C MET A 25 2.68 -37.48 -21.91
N SER A 26 2.50 -36.91 -23.11
CA SER A 26 1.86 -37.44 -24.34
C SER A 26 0.35 -37.15 -24.47
N ASP A 27 0.05 -36.35 -25.50
CA ASP A 27 -1.04 -36.42 -26.48
C ASP A 27 -2.52 -36.20 -26.11
N GLY A 28 -3.12 -35.24 -26.83
CA GLY A 28 -4.55 -34.91 -26.81
C GLY A 28 -4.92 -34.03 -28.01
N GLN A 29 -5.03 -34.68 -29.17
CA GLN A 29 -5.45 -34.17 -30.49
C GLN A 29 -6.85 -33.55 -30.47
N ALA A 30 -7.06 -32.45 -31.21
CA ALA A 30 -8.36 -32.07 -31.74
C ALA A 30 -8.21 -31.49 -33.16
N ASN A 31 -8.74 -32.24 -34.12
CA ASN A 31 -8.73 -32.00 -35.55
C ASN A 31 -9.62 -30.82 -35.96
N GLY A 32 -9.24 -30.17 -37.07
CA GLY A 32 -10.02 -29.17 -37.76
C GLY A 32 -11.21 -29.74 -38.55
N VAL A 33 -12.10 -28.82 -38.94
CA VAL A 33 -13.08 -29.02 -40.01
C VAL A 33 -12.95 -27.89 -41.03
N HIS A 34 -13.11 -28.30 -42.27
CA HIS A 34 -12.81 -27.64 -43.53
C HIS A 34 -14.01 -26.82 -44.06
N VAL A 35 -13.68 -25.59 -44.49
CA VAL A 35 -14.13 -24.84 -45.69
C VAL A 35 -15.63 -24.68 -46.00
N SER A 36 -16.00 -23.41 -46.19
CA SER A 36 -16.72 -22.98 -47.40
C SER A 36 -16.13 -21.64 -47.88
N LYS A 37 -15.79 -21.62 -49.16
CA LYS A 37 -15.08 -20.59 -49.92
C LYS A 37 -16.12 -19.83 -50.73
N VAL A 38 -16.12 -18.49 -50.70
CA VAL A 38 -16.75 -17.66 -51.73
C VAL A 38 -15.99 -16.34 -51.86
N ASP A 39 -15.25 -16.29 -52.97
CA ASP A 39 -15.07 -15.21 -53.95
C ASP A 39 -14.44 -13.86 -53.56
N TYR A 40 -13.28 -13.66 -54.18
CA TYR A 40 -12.53 -12.41 -54.32
C TYR A 40 -13.27 -11.46 -55.27
N CYS A 41 -13.48 -10.21 -54.86
CA CYS A 41 -13.58 -9.07 -55.77
C CYS A 41 -13.15 -7.76 -55.09
N GLY A 42 -12.06 -7.17 -55.61
CA GLY A 42 -11.83 -5.73 -55.73
C GLY A 42 -11.67 -4.89 -54.46
N ALA A 43 -10.43 -4.56 -54.10
CA ALA A 43 -10.13 -3.33 -53.37
C ALA A 43 -10.40 -2.10 -54.27
N PRO A 44 -10.83 -0.97 -53.70
CA PRO A 44 -9.86 0.13 -53.67
C PRO A 44 -9.70 0.72 -52.26
N ALA A 45 -8.49 1.22 -52.04
CA ALA A 45 -8.03 1.84 -50.81
C ALA A 45 -8.91 3.03 -50.40
N ALA A 46 -9.41 3.00 -49.16
CA ALA A 46 -9.93 4.16 -48.46
C ALA A 46 -9.34 4.18 -47.05
N SER A 47 -8.53 5.20 -46.77
CA SER A 47 -7.99 5.50 -45.46
C SER A 47 -9.15 5.70 -44.47
N LYS A 48 -9.29 4.77 -43.52
CA LYS A 48 -10.15 4.98 -42.35
C LYS A 48 -9.26 5.36 -41.18
N GLU A 49 -9.24 6.66 -40.95
CA GLU A 49 -8.76 7.29 -39.73
C GLU A 49 -9.39 6.61 -38.52
N SER A 50 -8.55 5.87 -37.79
CA SER A 50 -8.96 5.12 -36.61
C SER A 50 -9.25 6.13 -35.50
N LYS A 51 -10.54 6.38 -35.24
CA LYS A 51 -11.00 7.13 -34.06
C LYS A 51 -10.50 6.38 -32.82
N LYS A 52 -9.35 6.81 -32.29
CA LYS A 52 -8.88 6.42 -30.96
C LYS A 52 -9.92 6.90 -29.96
N ASN A 53 -10.77 5.98 -29.51
CA ASN A 53 -11.62 6.16 -28.35
C ASN A 53 -10.72 6.18 -27.10
N THR A 54 -10.04 7.29 -26.88
CA THR A 54 -9.35 7.56 -25.63
C THR A 54 -10.42 7.77 -24.58
N LYS A 55 -10.72 6.70 -23.83
CA LYS A 55 -11.32 6.80 -22.50
C LYS A 55 -10.39 7.68 -21.67
N THR A 56 -10.65 8.98 -21.64
CA THR A 56 -9.97 9.92 -20.78
C THR A 56 -10.16 9.43 -19.35
N SER A 57 -9.04 9.07 -18.74
CA SER A 57 -8.87 8.71 -17.34
C SER A 57 -9.89 9.42 -16.44
N LYS A 58 -10.61 8.65 -15.62
CA LYS A 58 -11.60 9.07 -14.60
C LYS A 58 -11.04 10.02 -13.51
N TRP A 59 -9.84 10.56 -13.70
CA TRP A 59 -9.10 11.35 -12.73
C TRP A 59 -8.62 12.64 -13.39
N GLU A 60 -9.58 13.47 -13.80
CA GLU A 60 -9.28 14.87 -14.07
C GLU A 60 -8.74 15.49 -12.78
N ARG A 61 -7.52 16.05 -12.84
CA ARG A 61 -6.81 16.62 -11.70
C ARG A 61 -7.68 17.71 -11.07
N ILE A 62 -8.32 17.40 -9.94
CA ILE A 62 -9.08 18.39 -9.17
C ILE A 62 -8.08 19.43 -8.70
N LYS A 63 -8.11 20.61 -9.33
CA LYS A 63 -7.28 21.75 -8.94
C LYS A 63 -7.84 22.32 -7.64
N VAL A 64 -7.42 21.75 -6.52
CA VAL A 64 -7.71 22.33 -5.20
C VAL A 64 -6.94 23.64 -5.10
N LYS A 65 -7.67 24.76 -5.01
CA LYS A 65 -7.06 26.09 -4.78
C LYS A 65 -6.66 26.17 -3.31
N ASN A 66 -5.54 26.83 -3.00
CA ASN A 66 -5.07 27.16 -1.64
C ASN A 66 -4.50 26.01 -0.79
N VAL A 67 -4.01 24.93 -1.40
CA VAL A 67 -3.10 24.02 -0.68
C VAL A 67 -1.68 24.54 -0.89
N GLU A 68 -1.01 24.94 0.19
CA GLU A 68 0.43 25.26 0.12
C GLU A 68 1.17 24.07 -0.49
N GLN A 69 1.89 24.31 -1.58
CA GLN A 69 2.66 23.27 -2.23
C GLN A 69 3.95 23.07 -1.47
N TRP A 70 3.92 22.21 -0.45
CA TRP A 70 5.14 21.79 0.23
C TRP A 70 6.01 20.98 -0.73
N VAL A 71 7.25 21.43 -0.92
CA VAL A 71 8.27 20.74 -1.71
C VAL A 71 9.49 20.52 -0.82
N PRO A 72 9.79 19.28 -0.39
CA PRO A 72 10.92 19.03 0.48
C PRO A 72 12.25 19.32 -0.25
N SER A 73 13.15 20.00 0.44
CA SER A 73 14.55 20.16 0.06
C SER A 73 15.25 18.81 0.00
N THR A 74 16.38 18.75 -0.72
CA THR A 74 17.22 17.53 -0.77
C THR A 74 17.63 17.07 0.63
N ARG A 75 17.93 18.01 1.53
CA ARG A 75 18.30 17.70 2.92
C ARG A 75 17.14 17.04 3.67
N GLU A 76 15.91 17.55 3.54
CA GLU A 76 14.73 16.96 4.19
C GLU A 76 14.42 15.57 3.65
N LYS A 77 14.53 15.37 2.32
CA LYS A 77 14.34 14.05 1.70
C LYS A 77 15.34 13.03 2.22
N GLU A 78 16.61 13.42 2.32
CA GLU A 78 17.66 12.55 2.83
C GLU A 78 17.48 12.25 4.33
N LEU A 79 17.10 13.27 5.12
CA LEU A 79 16.80 13.08 6.53
C LEU A 79 15.67 12.06 6.72
N LEU A 80 14.55 12.22 6.01
CA LEU A 80 13.42 11.30 6.06
C LEU A 80 13.83 9.87 5.68
N ARG A 81 14.67 9.67 4.65
CA ARG A 81 15.16 8.33 4.30
C ARG A 81 16.06 7.73 5.36
N ARG A 82 16.91 8.53 6.00
CA ARG A 82 17.87 8.07 7.01
C ARG A 82 17.23 7.71 8.33
N THR A 83 16.20 8.46 8.74
CA THR A 83 15.55 8.28 10.04
C THR A 83 14.37 7.31 10.00
N TRP A 84 13.86 6.98 8.81
CA TRP A 84 12.80 5.99 8.68
C TRP A 84 13.35 4.57 8.74
N SER A 85 12.66 3.70 9.47
CA SER A 85 12.96 2.26 9.52
C SER A 85 11.90 1.48 8.73
N ASP A 86 12.34 0.45 8.01
CA ASP A 86 11.47 -0.55 7.37
C ASP A 86 11.30 -1.81 8.25
N ASP A 87 11.84 -1.81 9.47
CA ASP A 87 11.70 -2.92 10.41
C ASP A 87 10.24 -3.10 10.86
N PHE A 88 9.78 -4.35 10.83
CA PHE A 88 8.37 -4.66 11.07
C PHE A 88 7.95 -4.34 12.51
N GLU A 89 8.75 -4.73 13.51
CA GLU A 89 8.39 -4.53 14.92
C GLU A 89 8.43 -3.04 15.26
N PHE A 90 9.43 -2.30 14.76
CA PHE A 90 9.47 -0.84 14.87
C PHE A 90 8.22 -0.19 14.29
N LEU A 91 7.80 -0.58 13.08
CA LEU A 91 6.63 0.00 12.43
C LEU A 91 5.33 -0.34 13.17
N PHE A 92 5.21 -1.57 13.67
CA PHE A 92 4.07 -1.97 14.48
C PHE A 92 4.00 -1.18 15.79
N ASP A 93 5.12 -1.05 16.50
CA ASP A 93 5.20 -0.30 17.75
C ASP A 93 4.91 1.19 17.54
N LEU A 94 5.46 1.78 16.48
CA LEU A 94 5.17 3.16 16.09
C LEU A 94 3.67 3.37 15.82
N GLY A 95 3.07 2.52 15.00
CA GLY A 95 1.65 2.60 14.66
C GLY A 95 0.75 2.42 15.89
N SER A 96 1.10 1.46 16.75
CA SER A 96 0.38 1.19 18.00
C SER A 96 0.46 2.37 18.95
N SER A 97 1.65 2.94 19.13
CA SER A 97 1.90 4.10 20.00
C SER A 97 1.10 5.33 19.54
N ILE A 98 1.04 5.59 18.23
CA ILE A 98 0.25 6.70 17.67
C ILE A 98 -1.24 6.53 17.99
N TYR A 99 -1.82 5.35 17.75
CA TYR A 99 -3.24 5.12 18.07
C TYR A 99 -3.53 5.16 19.56
N CYS A 100 -2.66 4.61 20.41
CA CYS A 100 -2.79 4.71 21.86
C CYS A 100 -2.81 6.19 22.28
N TYR A 101 -1.86 7.00 21.80
CA TYR A 101 -1.82 8.43 22.06
C TYR A 101 -3.12 9.14 21.63
N ILE A 102 -3.61 8.85 20.42
CA ILE A 102 -4.87 9.44 19.92
C ILE A 102 -6.06 9.07 20.82
N PHE A 103 -6.18 7.81 21.23
CA PHE A 103 -7.29 7.36 22.05
C PHE A 103 -7.19 7.79 23.51
N GLU A 104 -5.99 8.06 24.02
CA GLU A 104 -5.77 8.62 25.35
C GLU A 104 -6.14 10.11 25.37
N ASN A 105 -5.74 10.88 24.35
CA ASN A 105 -6.00 12.32 24.26
C ASN A 105 -7.41 12.64 23.73
N ASN A 106 -7.99 11.77 22.91
CA ASN A 106 -9.34 11.89 22.39
C ASN A 106 -10.07 10.54 22.39
N PRO A 107 -10.57 10.08 23.56
CA PRO A 107 -11.24 8.77 23.70
C PRO A 107 -12.44 8.57 22.79
N LYS A 108 -13.12 9.65 22.39
CA LYS A 108 -14.26 9.60 21.47
C LYS A 108 -13.88 9.05 20.10
N CYS A 109 -12.62 9.19 19.67
CA CYS A 109 -12.12 8.61 18.43
C CYS A 109 -12.25 7.09 18.37
N LYS A 110 -12.29 6.38 19.52
CA LYS A 110 -12.51 4.92 19.54
C LYS A 110 -13.81 4.51 18.84
N GLN A 111 -14.84 5.36 18.82
CA GLN A 111 -16.12 5.06 18.16
C GLN A 111 -16.00 4.90 16.64
N LEU A 112 -14.95 5.47 16.03
CA LEU A 112 -14.67 5.34 14.60
C LEU A 112 -14.20 3.93 14.21
N PHE A 113 -13.87 3.11 15.22
CA PHE A 113 -13.34 1.76 15.07
C PHE A 113 -14.26 0.75 15.77
N PRO A 114 -15.38 0.34 15.13
CA PRO A 114 -16.38 -0.54 15.76
C PRO A 114 -15.83 -1.86 16.30
N PHE A 115 -14.69 -2.35 15.79
CA PHE A 115 -14.06 -3.57 16.31
C PHE A 115 -13.58 -3.39 17.76
N ILE A 116 -13.22 -2.17 18.19
CA ILE A 116 -12.77 -1.89 19.55
C ILE A 116 -13.90 -2.16 20.55
N LEU A 117 -15.15 -1.86 20.16
CA LEU A 117 -16.34 -2.05 21.01
C LEU A 117 -16.63 -3.52 21.35
N LYS A 118 -15.95 -4.48 20.68
CA LYS A 118 -16.06 -5.90 20.97
C LYS A 118 -15.24 -6.34 22.18
N TYR A 119 -14.36 -5.47 22.68
CA TYR A 119 -13.41 -5.76 23.74
C TYR A 119 -13.71 -4.91 24.98
N GLU A 120 -13.48 -5.48 26.15
CA GLU A 120 -13.55 -4.76 27.41
C GLU A 120 -12.20 -4.10 27.71
N GLY A 121 -12.22 -2.88 28.26
CA GLY A 121 -11.01 -2.16 28.63
C GLY A 121 -10.06 -1.94 27.46
N ASP A 122 -8.82 -2.42 27.62
CA ASP A 122 -7.72 -2.21 26.67
C ASP A 122 -7.29 -3.48 25.91
N GLU A 123 -8.06 -4.57 26.03
CA GLU A 123 -7.78 -5.84 25.34
C GLU A 123 -7.76 -5.72 23.81
N TRP A 124 -8.44 -4.71 23.26
CA TRP A 124 -8.40 -4.39 21.83
C TRP A 124 -6.98 -4.11 21.31
N LYS A 125 -6.03 -3.69 22.16
CA LYS A 125 -4.62 -3.44 21.79
C LYS A 125 -3.90 -4.70 21.29
N ASN A 126 -4.35 -5.88 21.73
CA ASN A 126 -3.80 -7.17 21.32
C ASN A 126 -4.59 -7.82 20.16
N SER A 127 -5.66 -7.16 19.69
CA SER A 127 -6.52 -7.70 18.63
C SER A 127 -5.82 -7.72 17.27
N ARG A 128 -6.19 -8.70 16.45
CA ARG A 128 -5.73 -8.78 15.05
C ARG A 128 -6.18 -7.56 14.24
N GLU A 129 -7.38 -7.08 14.50
CA GLU A 129 -7.98 -5.90 13.86
C GLU A 129 -7.17 -4.63 14.16
N PHE A 130 -6.79 -4.43 15.42
CA PHE A 130 -5.95 -3.29 15.80
C PHE A 130 -4.57 -3.38 15.15
N ARG A 131 -3.93 -4.55 15.20
CA ARG A 131 -2.62 -4.74 14.54
C ARG A 131 -2.67 -4.44 13.05
N ALA A 132 -3.70 -4.90 12.36
CA ALA A 132 -3.90 -4.57 10.95
C ALA A 132 -4.13 -3.06 10.73
N GLN A 133 -4.86 -2.39 11.63
CA GLN A 133 -5.12 -0.95 11.51
C GLN A 133 -3.87 -0.09 11.77
N ALA A 134 -3.11 -0.40 12.82
CA ALA A 134 -1.83 0.24 13.13
C ALA A 134 -0.86 0.11 11.95
N LEU A 135 -0.72 -1.09 11.39
CA LEU A 135 0.15 -1.34 10.24
C LEU A 135 -0.29 -0.58 8.98
N LYS A 136 -1.58 -0.55 8.65
CA LYS A 136 -2.08 0.22 7.48
C LYS A 136 -1.73 1.70 7.59
N PHE A 137 -1.75 2.25 8.79
CA PHE A 137 -1.41 3.65 9.03
C PHE A 137 0.08 3.93 8.75
N VAL A 138 0.98 3.20 9.40
CA VAL A 138 2.44 3.40 9.18
C VAL A 138 2.89 3.00 7.77
N GLN A 139 2.21 2.05 7.13
CA GLN A 139 2.44 1.72 5.72
C GLN A 139 2.12 2.89 4.80
N THR A 140 1.08 3.67 5.12
CA THR A 140 0.77 4.90 4.38
C THR A 140 1.92 5.89 4.47
N ILE A 141 2.49 6.09 5.67
CA ILE A 141 3.66 6.96 5.87
C ILE A 141 4.88 6.39 5.14
N SER A 142 5.09 5.06 5.19
CA SER A 142 6.18 4.40 4.45
C SER A 142 6.08 4.64 2.95
N GLN A 143 4.87 4.66 2.36
CA GLN A 143 4.70 4.98 0.94
C GLN A 143 5.10 6.42 0.63
N VAL A 144 4.82 7.36 1.55
CA VAL A 144 5.27 8.76 1.45
C VAL A 144 6.79 8.83 1.45
N VAL A 145 7.45 8.23 2.44
CA VAL A 145 8.92 8.23 2.53
C VAL A 145 9.57 7.57 1.31
N LYS A 146 9.03 6.44 0.85
CA LYS A 146 9.55 5.70 -0.33
C LYS A 146 9.46 6.50 -1.63
N ASN A 147 8.45 7.35 -1.77
CA ASN A 147 8.21 8.14 -2.97
C ASN A 147 8.53 9.64 -2.80
N ILE A 148 9.28 10.04 -1.77
CA ILE A 148 9.58 11.46 -1.50
C ILE A 148 10.37 12.15 -2.63
N TYR A 149 11.08 11.38 -3.47
CA TYR A 149 11.75 11.85 -4.69
C TYR A 149 10.84 11.84 -5.94
N HIS A 150 9.67 11.23 -5.83
CA HIS A 150 8.68 11.06 -6.89
C HIS A 150 7.31 11.59 -6.44
N MET A 151 7.28 12.82 -5.92
CA MET A 151 6.11 13.47 -5.31
C MET A 151 4.85 13.43 -6.19
N SER A 152 4.98 13.43 -7.51
CA SER A 152 3.85 13.30 -8.45
C SER A 152 3.07 11.99 -8.32
N ARG A 153 3.68 10.94 -7.73
CA ARG A 153 3.03 9.67 -7.40
C ARG A 153 2.24 9.73 -6.10
N LEU A 154 2.60 10.66 -5.20
CA LEU A 154 1.97 10.79 -3.89
C LEU A 154 0.63 11.49 -3.96
N GLU A 155 0.48 12.49 -4.81
CA GLU A 155 -0.78 13.25 -4.97
C GLU A 155 -1.99 12.33 -5.22
N PRO A 156 -2.02 11.47 -6.27
CA PRO A 156 -3.16 10.58 -6.50
C PRO A 156 -3.33 9.52 -5.41
N TYR A 157 -2.23 9.07 -4.79
CA TYR A 157 -2.26 8.08 -3.71
C TYR A 157 -2.92 8.64 -2.44
N LEU A 158 -2.44 9.79 -1.96
CA LEU A 158 -2.96 10.46 -0.76
C LEU A 158 -4.39 10.95 -0.98
N TYR A 159 -4.72 11.42 -2.20
CA TYR A 159 -6.09 11.77 -2.54
C TYR A 159 -7.03 10.57 -2.44
N GLY A 160 -6.62 9.40 -2.95
CA GLY A 160 -7.38 8.16 -2.82
C GLY A 160 -7.63 7.76 -1.35
N ILE A 161 -6.65 7.99 -0.48
CA ILE A 161 -6.79 7.78 0.98
C ILE A 161 -7.80 8.76 1.56
N GLY A 162 -7.70 10.05 1.24
CA GLY A 162 -8.66 11.07 1.67
C GLY A 162 -10.09 10.71 1.26
N GLN A 163 -10.30 10.32 0.00
CA GLN A 163 -11.59 9.87 -0.49
C GLN A 163 -12.13 8.63 0.24
N ALA A 164 -11.25 7.68 0.61
CA ALA A 164 -11.66 6.53 1.39
C ALA A 164 -12.16 6.93 2.79
N HIS A 165 -11.59 7.98 3.39
CA HIS A 165 -12.01 8.48 4.70
C HIS A 165 -13.36 9.20 4.66
N CYS A 166 -13.75 9.80 3.53
CA CYS A 166 -15.10 10.37 3.37
C CYS A 166 -16.21 9.33 3.59
N LYS A 167 -15.94 8.04 3.36
CA LYS A 167 -16.90 6.94 3.60
C LYS A 167 -17.20 6.69 5.07
N TYR A 168 -16.46 7.32 5.99
CA TYR A 168 -16.66 7.19 7.43
C TYR A 168 -17.31 8.43 8.05
N ALA A 169 -17.71 9.41 7.22
CA ALA A 169 -18.38 10.62 7.70
C ALA A 169 -19.70 10.30 8.42
N ASP A 170 -20.42 9.27 7.96
CA ASP A 170 -21.63 8.71 8.58
C ASP A 170 -21.37 8.15 9.99
N ARG A 171 -20.13 7.73 10.29
CA ARG A 171 -19.69 7.26 11.61
C ARG A 171 -19.15 8.38 12.50
N GLY A 172 -19.30 9.63 12.06
CA GLY A 172 -18.83 10.80 12.78
C GLY A 172 -17.37 11.19 12.48
N PHE A 173 -16.75 10.62 11.43
CA PHE A 173 -15.46 11.11 10.97
C PHE A 173 -15.61 12.55 10.45
N ARG A 174 -14.82 13.46 11.01
CA ARG A 174 -14.78 14.89 10.66
C ARG A 174 -13.37 15.28 10.25
N PRO A 175 -13.20 16.28 9.35
CA PRO A 175 -11.87 16.79 8.98
C PRO A 175 -10.98 17.15 10.17
N ASP A 176 -11.55 17.74 11.23
CA ASP A 176 -10.83 18.14 12.46
C ASP A 176 -10.17 16.95 13.19
N HIS A 177 -10.54 15.70 12.89
CA HIS A 177 -9.82 14.54 13.43
C HIS A 177 -8.39 14.46 12.91
N TRP A 178 -8.11 14.99 11.71
CA TRP A 178 -6.75 15.02 11.15
C TRP A 178 -5.80 15.86 12.00
N ASP A 179 -6.29 16.89 12.67
CA ASP A 179 -5.47 17.76 13.54
C ASP A 179 -4.95 17.00 14.77
N VAL A 180 -5.62 15.91 15.17
CA VAL A 180 -5.18 15.04 16.26
C VAL A 180 -4.01 14.13 15.83
N PHE A 181 -3.78 13.97 14.53
CA PHE A 181 -2.70 13.14 13.96
C PHE A 181 -1.42 13.94 13.63
N GLN A 182 -1.43 15.27 13.78
CA GLN A 182 -0.26 16.14 13.54
C GLN A 182 0.63 16.22 14.79
#